data_AF-A0A960XMX1-F1
#
_entry.id   AF-A0A960XMX1-F1
#
_cell.length_a   1.000
_cell.length_b   1.000
_cell.length_c   1.000
_cell.angle_alpha   90.00
_cell.angle_beta   90.00
_cell.angle_gamma   90.00
#
_symmetry.space_group_name_H-M   'P 1'
#
loop_
_entity.id
_entity.type
_entity.pdbx_description
1 polymer ?
#
loop_
_entity_poly.entity_id
_entity_poly.type
_entity_poly.pdbx_seq_one_letter_code
_entity_poly.pdbx_strand_id
1 'polypeptide(L)'
;KRLALDRVVVSDASSGETRAVPGRSVGPTPEPVVEPDVPAETRTIDDYLRDAQKWKERLAQVREWLDKLSGPEAGSGATPEETQETLRERLEREVREKGYARVRASHLVEGRPTFTIGELTIEKMRLAGLEGETLNVSARNLSTHPALLGRVPEIAVDSSAGTMDFRLAMGRFAAQPTNNLIHFAWRGLPTDRIAGDLKIGGQRPLQGGTIDLSGTGQWGRGPAGIEIDFPLQATLHNVDLTLPTGDATKLDEFVLPIGLSGPLDRPRVQVDDSGLSQALLAAGKQRALSEAQNRAGELLDKEVGGQLGEQGKGLLNNLLGGQKKPR
;
A
#
# COMPACT_ATOMS: atom_id res chain seq x y z
N LYS A 1 -2.90 -18.34 -33.85
CA LYS A 1 -4.22 -18.70 -33.26
C LYS A 1 -4.56 -17.64 -32.22
N ARG A 2 -5.79 -17.14 -32.22
CA ARG A 2 -6.29 -16.16 -31.24
C ARG A 2 -7.33 -16.85 -30.36
N LEU A 3 -7.28 -16.62 -29.05
CA LEU A 3 -8.21 -17.21 -28.08
C LEU A 3 -8.84 -16.08 -27.28
N ALA A 4 -10.18 -16.05 -27.25
CA ALA A 4 -10.94 -15.11 -26.43
C ALA A 4 -11.81 -15.93 -25.47
N LEU A 5 -11.71 -15.60 -24.19
CA LEU A 5 -12.57 -16.14 -23.14
C LEU A 5 -13.45 -15.01 -22.64
N ASP A 6 -14.77 -15.15 -22.75
CA ASP A 6 -15.67 -14.09 -22.30
C ASP A 6 -15.77 -14.06 -20.77
N ARG A 7 -15.90 -15.25 -20.16
CA ARG A 7 -16.01 -15.42 -18.71
C ARG A 7 -15.24 -16.64 -18.23
N VAL A 8 -14.44 -16.45 -17.19
CA VAL A 8 -13.73 -17.51 -16.47
C VAL A 8 -14.13 -17.41 -15.00
N VAL A 9 -14.61 -18.52 -14.42
CA VAL A 9 -15.00 -18.58 -13.01
C VAL A 9 -14.16 -19.65 -12.32
N VAL A 10 -13.56 -19.27 -11.20
CA VAL A 10 -12.85 -20.17 -10.29
C VAL A 10 -13.55 -20.10 -8.95
N SER A 11 -14.01 -21.23 -8.43
CA SER A 11 -14.70 -21.31 -7.14
C SER A 11 -13.85 -22.07 -6.13
N ASP A 12 -13.93 -21.68 -4.85
CA ASP A 12 -13.31 -22.38 -3.72
C ASP A 12 -11.78 -22.52 -3.83
N ALA A 13 -11.12 -21.53 -4.43
CA ALA A 13 -9.66 -21.47 -4.44
C ALA A 13 -9.11 -21.26 -3.02
N SER A 14 -7.96 -21.86 -2.72
CA SER A 14 -7.21 -21.59 -1.49
C SER A 14 -5.79 -21.09 -1.81
N SER A 15 -5.29 -20.19 -0.98
CA SER A 15 -3.95 -19.61 -1.10
C SER A 15 -3.27 -19.52 0.27
N GLY A 16 -1.97 -19.82 0.30
CA GLY A 16 -1.16 -19.82 1.53
C GLY A 16 -1.29 -21.09 2.39
N GLU A 17 -2.07 -22.08 1.96
CA GLU A 17 -2.13 -23.39 2.61
C GLU A 17 -0.86 -24.20 2.32
N THR A 18 -0.38 -24.93 3.33
CA THR A 18 0.72 -25.89 3.15
C THR A 18 0.27 -26.96 2.17
N ARG A 19 0.99 -27.08 1.05
CA ARG A 19 0.71 -28.11 0.05
C ARG A 19 0.93 -29.50 0.67
N ALA A 20 0.01 -30.43 0.40
CA ALA A 20 0.17 -31.83 0.82
C ALA A 20 1.41 -32.49 0.20
N VAL A 21 1.81 -32.04 -1.00
CA VAL A 21 3.04 -32.45 -1.68
C VAL A 21 3.90 -31.22 -1.94
N PRO A 22 5.12 -31.13 -1.37
CA PRO A 22 6.02 -30.02 -1.63
C PRO A 22 6.45 -30.00 -3.10
N GLY A 23 6.47 -28.81 -3.69
CA GLY A 23 6.97 -28.62 -5.04
C GLY A 23 8.49 -28.89 -5.09
N ARG A 24 8.96 -29.59 -6.12
CA ARG A 24 10.39 -29.78 -6.38
C ARG A 24 10.86 -28.71 -7.35
N SER A 25 11.85 -27.90 -6.95
CA SER A 25 12.49 -26.95 -7.87
C SER A 25 13.14 -27.73 -9.02
N VAL A 26 12.85 -27.33 -10.25
CA VAL A 26 13.45 -27.86 -11.47
C VAL A 26 14.20 -26.73 -12.17
N GLY A 27 15.43 -26.48 -11.73
CA GLY A 27 16.33 -25.49 -12.31
C GLY A 27 17.19 -24.80 -11.25
N PRO A 28 18.29 -24.13 -11.67
CA PRO A 28 19.07 -23.29 -10.78
C PRO A 28 18.23 -22.10 -10.31
N THR A 29 18.29 -21.82 -9.01
CA THR A 29 17.73 -20.60 -8.43
C THR A 29 18.40 -19.39 -9.08
N PRO A 30 17.65 -18.42 -9.65
CA PRO A 30 18.26 -17.23 -10.22
C PRO A 30 19.08 -16.50 -9.16
N GLU A 31 20.30 -16.08 -9.52
CA GLU A 31 21.19 -15.37 -8.62
C GLU A 31 20.57 -14.02 -8.23
N PRO A 32 20.61 -13.64 -6.94
CA PRO A 32 20.15 -12.32 -6.52
C PRO A 32 21.01 -11.25 -7.18
N VAL A 33 20.36 -10.27 -7.81
CA VAL A 33 21.04 -9.12 -8.41
C VAL A 33 21.76 -8.35 -7.31
N VAL A 34 23.09 -8.24 -7.40
CA VAL A 34 23.91 -7.44 -6.47
C VAL A 34 23.62 -5.96 -6.72
N GLU A 35 23.13 -5.27 -5.70
CA GLU A 35 22.70 -3.87 -5.74
C GLU A 35 23.89 -2.89 -5.55
N PRO A 36 23.87 -1.68 -6.13
CA PRO A 36 24.79 -0.58 -5.78
C PRO A 36 24.41 0.07 -4.44
N ASP A 37 25.43 0.45 -3.64
CA ASP A 37 25.30 1.11 -2.34
C ASP A 37 24.59 2.47 -2.44
N VAL A 38 23.65 2.73 -1.52
CA VAL A 38 22.91 4.01 -1.40
C VAL A 38 23.23 4.67 -0.06
N PRO A 39 23.47 6.00 0.00
CA PRO A 39 23.83 6.71 1.24
C PRO A 39 22.74 6.71 2.33
N ALA A 40 23.20 6.76 3.58
CA ALA A 40 22.54 6.30 4.80
C ALA A 40 21.43 7.20 5.42
N GLU A 41 20.65 7.95 4.63
CA GLU A 41 19.70 8.94 5.21
C GLU A 41 18.22 8.78 4.82
N THR A 42 17.77 7.61 4.36
CA THR A 42 16.32 7.36 4.19
C THR A 42 15.92 6.01 4.77
N ARG A 43 15.04 6.03 5.79
CA ARG A 43 14.49 4.82 6.42
C ARG A 43 13.58 4.11 5.42
N THR A 44 13.85 2.84 5.12
CA THR A 44 13.03 2.02 4.21
C THR A 44 12.00 1.20 5.01
N ILE A 45 11.04 0.56 4.32
CA ILE A 45 10.11 -0.42 4.96
C ILE A 45 10.88 -1.49 5.76
N ASP A 46 12.14 -1.74 5.38
CA ASP A 46 13.07 -2.66 6.04
C ASP A 46 13.32 -2.32 7.52
N ASP A 47 13.17 -1.06 7.92
CA ASP A 47 13.35 -0.64 9.31
C ASP A 47 12.11 -0.87 10.20
N TYR A 48 10.93 -1.13 9.60
CA TYR A 48 9.65 -1.10 10.31
C TYR A 48 8.91 -2.44 10.40
N LEU A 49 9.23 -3.44 9.55
CA LEU A 49 8.49 -4.71 9.50
C LEU A 49 9.40 -5.95 9.62
N ARG A 50 9.06 -6.86 10.55
CA ARG A 50 9.80 -8.12 10.83
C ARG A 50 10.05 -9.00 9.60
N ASP A 51 9.14 -8.95 8.63
CA ASP A 51 9.15 -9.74 7.40
C ASP A 51 9.48 -8.90 6.16
N ALA A 52 10.21 -7.79 6.32
CA ALA A 52 10.51 -6.87 5.22
C ALA A 52 11.10 -7.56 3.98
N GLN A 53 11.98 -8.55 4.18
CA GLN A 53 12.53 -9.35 3.07
C GLN A 53 11.43 -10.13 2.32
N LYS A 54 10.48 -10.74 3.02
CA LYS A 54 9.34 -11.44 2.40
C LYS A 54 8.40 -10.46 1.69
N TRP A 55 8.21 -9.26 2.25
CA TRP A 55 7.43 -8.21 1.61
C TRP A 55 8.11 -7.66 0.36
N LYS A 56 9.43 -7.45 0.39
CA LYS A 56 10.23 -7.09 -0.78
C LYS A 56 10.11 -8.15 -1.87
N GLU A 57 10.24 -9.43 -1.52
CA GLU A 57 10.04 -10.54 -2.47
C GLU A 57 8.63 -10.56 -3.06
N ARG A 58 7.59 -10.36 -2.24
CA ARG A 58 6.19 -10.31 -2.70
C ARG A 58 5.92 -9.11 -3.60
N LEU A 59 6.43 -7.92 -3.24
CA LEU A 59 6.29 -6.71 -4.04
C LEU A 59 7.08 -6.80 -5.35
N ALA A 60 8.25 -7.44 -5.34
CA ALA A 60 9.00 -7.75 -6.56
C ALA A 60 8.22 -8.72 -7.48
N GLN A 61 7.55 -9.74 -6.92
CA GLN A 61 6.67 -10.63 -7.68
C GLN A 61 5.48 -9.85 -8.26
N VAL A 62 4.83 -8.98 -7.47
CA VAL A 62 3.74 -8.13 -7.96
C VAL A 62 4.24 -7.22 -9.08
N ARG A 63 5.41 -6.58 -8.94
CA ARG A 63 6.04 -5.79 -9.99
C ARG A 63 6.22 -6.59 -11.27
N GLU A 64 6.79 -7.80 -11.19
CA GLU A 64 6.98 -8.66 -12.36
C GLU A 64 5.66 -9.04 -13.03
N TRP A 65 4.61 -9.29 -12.23
CA TRP A 65 3.27 -9.57 -12.75
C TRP A 65 2.67 -8.35 -13.43
N LEU A 66 2.78 -7.17 -12.82
CA LEU A 66 2.32 -5.91 -13.41
C LEU A 66 3.08 -5.61 -14.70
N ASP A 67 4.39 -5.82 -14.74
CA ASP A 67 5.20 -5.65 -15.94
C ASP A 67 4.73 -6.56 -17.09
N LYS A 68 4.38 -7.82 -16.78
CA LYS A 68 3.84 -8.77 -17.77
C LYS A 68 2.44 -8.40 -18.25
N LEU A 69 1.56 -7.97 -17.35
CA LEU A 69 0.18 -7.58 -17.66
C LEU A 69 0.09 -6.27 -18.42
N SER A 70 1.04 -5.36 -18.18
CA SER A 70 1.16 -4.07 -18.84
C SER A 70 1.55 -4.15 -20.32
N GLY A 71 2.09 -5.30 -20.76
CA GLY A 71 2.51 -5.52 -22.14
C GLY A 71 3.75 -4.71 -22.57
N PRO A 72 4.30 -5.00 -23.77
CA PRO A 72 5.38 -4.21 -24.36
C PRO A 72 4.86 -2.86 -24.84
N GLU A 73 5.55 -1.75 -24.52
CA GLU A 73 5.13 -0.44 -25.00
C GLU A 73 5.25 -0.34 -26.53
N ALA A 74 4.18 0.12 -27.16
CA ALA A 74 4.21 0.71 -28.48
C ALA A 74 4.35 2.23 -28.32
N GLY A 75 5.58 2.71 -28.35
CA GLY A 75 5.92 4.12 -28.52
C GLY A 75 5.71 5.02 -27.30
N SER A 76 6.74 5.14 -26.46
CA SER A 76 6.95 6.40 -25.73
C SER A 76 7.76 7.34 -26.62
N GLY A 77 7.21 8.53 -26.88
CA GLY A 77 7.92 9.60 -27.56
C GLY A 77 9.12 10.01 -26.71
N ALA A 78 10.31 9.69 -27.19
CA ALA A 78 11.56 10.06 -26.55
C ALA A 78 11.87 11.54 -26.80
N THR A 79 12.06 12.28 -25.72
CA THR A 79 13.05 13.37 -25.71
C THR A 79 14.43 12.75 -26.04
N PRO A 80 15.21 13.36 -26.94
CA PRO A 80 16.39 12.73 -27.50
C PRO A 80 17.57 12.95 -26.54
N GLU A 81 17.96 11.93 -25.75
CA GLU A 81 19.38 11.74 -25.35
C GLU A 81 19.73 10.49 -24.52
N GLU A 82 18.82 9.54 -24.29
CA GLU A 82 19.21 8.20 -23.81
C GLU A 82 19.13 7.19 -24.95
N THR A 83 20.26 6.54 -25.22
CA THR A 83 20.49 5.55 -26.27
C THR A 83 19.29 4.62 -26.40
N GLN A 84 18.44 4.88 -27.40
CA GLN A 84 17.34 4.01 -27.75
C GLN A 84 17.96 2.68 -28.18
N GLU A 85 17.91 1.68 -27.30
CA GLU A 85 18.23 0.31 -27.69
C GLU A 85 17.46 -0.02 -28.95
N THR A 86 18.19 -0.31 -30.01
CA THR A 86 17.57 -0.64 -31.28
C THR A 86 16.77 -1.93 -31.10
N LEU A 87 15.71 -2.09 -31.88
CA LEU A 87 14.89 -3.32 -31.89
C LEU A 87 15.75 -4.58 -31.99
N ARG A 88 16.88 -4.48 -32.70
CA ARG A 88 17.86 -5.53 -32.90
C ARG A 88 18.62 -5.88 -31.63
N GLU A 89 19.11 -4.88 -30.90
CA GLU A 89 19.79 -5.08 -29.61
C GLU A 89 18.85 -5.64 -28.55
N ARG A 90 17.59 -5.19 -28.52
CA ARG A 90 16.56 -5.75 -27.64
C ARG A 90 16.25 -7.21 -27.97
N LEU A 91 16.08 -7.53 -29.26
CA LEU A 91 15.88 -8.90 -29.73
C LEU A 91 17.09 -9.78 -29.42
N GLU A 92 18.30 -9.27 -29.59
CA GLU A 92 19.54 -9.99 -29.25
C GLU A 92 19.66 -10.24 -27.74
N ARG A 93 19.26 -9.30 -26.88
CA ARG A 93 19.17 -9.54 -25.43
C ARG A 93 18.12 -10.60 -25.11
N GLU A 94 16.90 -10.48 -25.65
CA GLU A 94 15.85 -11.48 -25.41
C GLU A 94 16.21 -12.87 -25.95
N VAL A 95 16.90 -12.94 -27.08
CA VAL A 95 17.46 -14.18 -27.63
C VAL A 95 18.53 -14.74 -26.70
N ARG A 96 19.40 -13.90 -26.14
CA ARG A 96 20.47 -14.31 -25.22
C ARG A 96 19.92 -14.82 -23.89
N GLU A 97 18.86 -14.21 -23.38
CA GLU A 97 18.23 -14.55 -22.10
C GLU A 97 17.23 -15.72 -22.22
N LYS A 98 16.42 -15.76 -23.29
CA LYS A 98 15.29 -16.69 -23.43
C LYS A 98 15.52 -17.77 -24.49
N GLY A 99 16.53 -17.62 -25.35
CA GLY A 99 16.80 -18.47 -26.51
C GLY A 99 15.89 -18.18 -27.70
N TYR A 100 16.39 -18.38 -28.92
CA TYR A 100 15.66 -18.13 -30.18
C TYR A 100 14.26 -18.78 -30.24
N ALA A 101 14.08 -19.95 -29.63
CA ALA A 101 12.81 -20.67 -29.62
C ALA A 101 11.69 -19.97 -28.80
N ARG A 102 12.05 -19.05 -27.90
CA ARG A 102 11.10 -18.35 -27.02
C ARG A 102 10.88 -16.89 -27.38
N VAL A 103 11.66 -16.36 -28.32
CA VAL A 103 11.49 -15.01 -28.85
C VAL A 103 10.31 -15.01 -29.82
N ARG A 104 9.23 -14.33 -29.42
CA ARG A 104 8.04 -14.15 -30.26
C ARG A 104 8.03 -12.74 -30.80
N ALA A 105 7.74 -12.60 -32.09
CA ALA A 105 7.56 -11.31 -32.73
C ALA A 105 6.20 -10.69 -32.34
N SER A 106 6.05 -10.30 -31.07
CA SER A 106 4.85 -9.64 -30.53
C SER A 106 4.51 -8.34 -31.27
N HIS A 107 5.51 -7.68 -31.86
CA HIS A 107 5.35 -6.50 -32.70
C HIS A 107 4.62 -6.77 -34.04
N LEU A 108 4.48 -8.03 -34.46
CA LEU A 108 3.72 -8.41 -35.67
C LEU A 108 2.24 -8.70 -35.36
N VAL A 109 1.82 -8.55 -34.10
CA VAL A 109 0.42 -8.74 -33.70
C VAL A 109 -0.33 -7.43 -33.90
N GLU A 110 -0.94 -7.28 -35.07
CA GLU A 110 -1.70 -6.09 -35.43
C GLU A 110 -3.23 -6.33 -35.38
N GLY A 111 -3.97 -5.26 -35.10
CA GLY A 111 -5.43 -5.17 -35.20
C GLY A 111 -6.24 -5.82 -34.07
N ARG A 112 -5.81 -6.96 -33.50
CA ARG A 112 -6.45 -7.61 -32.32
C ARG A 112 -5.47 -8.43 -31.49
N PRO A 113 -5.66 -8.52 -30.15
CA PRO A 113 -4.81 -9.33 -29.29
C PRO A 113 -4.83 -10.83 -29.62
N THR A 114 -3.80 -11.54 -29.18
CA THR A 114 -3.71 -13.01 -29.30
C THR A 114 -4.49 -13.75 -28.22
N PHE A 115 -4.63 -13.16 -27.04
CA PHE A 115 -5.38 -13.72 -25.93
C PHE A 115 -6.13 -12.61 -25.18
N THR A 116 -7.40 -12.85 -24.88
CA THR A 116 -8.24 -11.95 -24.08
C THR A 116 -9.09 -12.73 -23.09
N ILE A 117 -9.28 -12.16 -21.90
CA ILE A 117 -10.30 -12.57 -20.94
C ILE A 117 -11.19 -11.36 -20.67
N GLY A 118 -12.48 -11.46 -20.99
CA GLY A 118 -13.47 -10.41 -20.74
C GLY A 118 -13.67 -10.20 -19.24
N GLU A 119 -14.01 -11.27 -18.54
CA GLU A 119 -14.21 -11.30 -17.09
C GLU A 119 -13.60 -12.58 -16.49
N LEU A 120 -12.78 -12.41 -15.46
CA LEU A 120 -12.28 -13.47 -14.59
C LEU A 120 -12.83 -13.21 -13.20
N THR A 121 -13.49 -14.21 -12.62
CA THR A 121 -14.01 -14.13 -11.24
C THR A 121 -13.45 -15.31 -10.45
N ILE A 122 -12.85 -15.01 -9.30
CA ILE A 122 -12.50 -15.98 -8.28
C ILE A 122 -13.43 -15.74 -7.10
N GLU A 123 -14.30 -16.70 -6.83
CA GLU A 123 -15.30 -16.59 -5.77
C GLU A 123 -14.84 -17.35 -4.52
N LYS A 124 -15.10 -16.76 -3.36
CA LYS A 124 -14.88 -17.38 -2.04
C LYS A 124 -13.47 -17.91 -1.85
N MET A 125 -12.47 -17.16 -2.30
CA MET A 125 -11.07 -17.53 -2.12
C MET A 125 -10.72 -17.52 -0.63
N ARG A 126 -10.14 -18.61 -0.13
CA ARG A 126 -9.64 -18.72 1.25
C ARG A 126 -8.16 -18.34 1.29
N LEU A 127 -7.78 -17.52 2.26
CA LEU A 127 -6.41 -17.09 2.47
C LEU A 127 -5.94 -17.50 3.86
N ALA A 128 -4.81 -18.22 3.92
CA ALA A 128 -4.14 -18.47 5.19
C ALA A 128 -3.72 -17.13 5.83
N GLY A 129 -4.13 -16.90 7.08
CA GLY A 129 -3.92 -15.64 7.81
C GLY A 129 -5.09 -14.66 7.77
N LEU A 130 -6.13 -14.95 6.97
CA LEU A 130 -7.39 -14.20 6.92
C LEU A 130 -8.54 -15.12 7.34
N GLU A 131 -8.50 -15.57 8.59
CA GLU A 131 -9.47 -16.52 9.13
C GLU A 131 -10.84 -15.88 9.35
N GLY A 132 -11.91 -16.59 8.97
CA GLY A 132 -13.29 -16.14 9.17
C GLY A 132 -13.89 -15.32 8.03
N GLU A 133 -13.12 -15.04 6.97
CA GLU A 133 -13.60 -14.34 5.78
C GLU A 133 -13.02 -14.93 4.48
N THR A 134 -13.64 -14.59 3.36
CA THR A 134 -13.22 -15.03 2.02
C THR A 134 -13.06 -13.83 1.11
N LEU A 135 -12.20 -13.94 0.11
CA LEU A 135 -12.02 -12.89 -0.89
C LEU A 135 -12.72 -13.24 -2.20
N ASN A 136 -13.30 -12.22 -2.82
CA ASN A 136 -13.72 -12.27 -4.21
C ASN A 136 -12.70 -11.46 -5.03
N VAL A 137 -12.13 -12.09 -6.04
CA VAL A 137 -11.24 -11.41 -6.99
C VAL A 137 -11.98 -11.30 -8.31
N SER A 138 -12.06 -10.11 -8.87
CA SER A 138 -12.54 -9.92 -10.24
C SER A 138 -11.45 -9.25 -11.07
N ALA A 139 -11.27 -9.70 -12.29
CA ALA A 139 -10.39 -9.05 -13.24
C ALA A 139 -11.12 -8.91 -14.58
N ARG A 140 -11.01 -7.74 -15.20
CA ARG A 140 -11.76 -7.39 -16.41
C ARG A 140 -10.82 -6.91 -17.50
N ASN A 141 -11.19 -7.22 -18.74
CA ASN A 141 -10.48 -6.80 -19.94
C ASN A 141 -8.99 -7.20 -19.94
N LEU A 142 -8.65 -8.39 -19.44
CA LEU A 142 -7.28 -8.88 -19.42
C LEU A 142 -6.85 -9.26 -20.83
N SER A 143 -5.62 -8.91 -21.20
CA SER A 143 -5.07 -9.29 -22.51
C SER A 143 -3.56 -9.37 -22.50
N THR A 144 -3.02 -10.13 -23.44
CA THR A 144 -1.58 -10.09 -23.78
C THR A 144 -1.18 -8.79 -24.49
N HIS A 145 -2.13 -8.05 -25.08
CA HIS A 145 -1.89 -6.79 -25.79
C HIS A 145 -2.97 -5.78 -25.37
N PRO A 146 -2.93 -5.28 -24.12
CA PRO A 146 -3.96 -4.37 -23.60
C PRO A 146 -4.10 -3.11 -24.45
N ALA A 147 -3.03 -2.65 -25.12
CA ALA A 147 -3.05 -1.45 -25.98
C ALA A 147 -3.96 -1.61 -27.20
N LEU A 148 -4.32 -2.84 -27.56
CA LEU A 148 -5.25 -3.15 -28.65
C LEU A 148 -6.70 -3.31 -28.15
N LEU A 149 -6.96 -3.16 -26.85
CA LEU A 149 -8.29 -3.18 -26.27
C LEU A 149 -8.84 -1.77 -26.10
N GLY A 150 -10.06 -1.53 -26.57
CA GLY A 150 -10.79 -0.27 -26.32
C GLY A 150 -11.34 -0.12 -24.90
N ARG A 151 -10.83 -0.89 -23.92
CA ARG A 151 -11.30 -0.93 -22.53
C ARG A 151 -10.11 -1.02 -21.58
N VAL A 152 -10.25 -0.43 -20.41
CA VAL A 152 -9.20 -0.43 -19.38
C VAL A 152 -9.16 -1.82 -18.70
N PRO A 153 -7.98 -2.46 -18.61
CA PRO A 153 -7.82 -3.64 -17.79
C PRO A 153 -7.91 -3.26 -16.30
N GLU A 154 -8.69 -4.04 -15.55
CA GLU A 154 -8.98 -3.75 -14.14
C GLU A 154 -8.87 -5.03 -13.31
N ILE A 155 -8.43 -4.88 -12.07
CA ILE A 155 -8.44 -5.93 -11.04
C ILE A 155 -9.11 -5.33 -9.80
N ALA A 156 -10.06 -6.05 -9.22
CA ALA A 156 -10.68 -5.71 -7.95
C ALA A 156 -10.64 -6.92 -7.01
N VAL A 157 -10.43 -6.66 -5.74
CA VAL A 157 -10.44 -7.65 -4.67
C VAL A 157 -11.28 -7.11 -3.52
N ASP A 158 -12.28 -7.88 -3.12
CA ASP A 158 -13.21 -7.51 -2.06
C ASP A 158 -13.28 -8.63 -1.02
N SER A 159 -13.26 -8.28 0.27
CA SER A 159 -13.57 -9.24 1.32
C SER A 159 -15.08 -9.44 1.48
N SER A 160 -15.50 -10.69 1.73
CA SER A 160 -16.87 -11.04 2.10
C SER A 160 -17.36 -10.34 3.38
N ALA A 161 -16.45 -9.94 4.26
CA ALA A 161 -16.79 -9.20 5.49
C ALA A 161 -16.74 -7.68 5.31
N GLY A 162 -16.38 -7.18 4.12
CA GLY A 162 -16.24 -5.74 3.86
C GLY A 162 -15.06 -5.08 4.57
N THR A 163 -14.11 -5.90 5.06
CA THR A 163 -12.90 -5.44 5.76
C THR A 163 -11.84 -4.94 4.79
N MET A 164 -11.84 -5.39 3.54
CA MET A 164 -10.83 -5.05 2.54
C MET A 164 -11.47 -4.77 1.18
N ASP A 165 -11.06 -3.67 0.54
CA ASP A 165 -11.32 -3.32 -0.86
C ASP A 165 -9.97 -2.95 -1.50
N PHE A 166 -9.66 -3.55 -2.63
CA PHE A 166 -8.50 -3.19 -3.44
C PHE A 166 -8.92 -3.11 -4.90
N ARG A 167 -8.52 -2.04 -5.59
CA ARG A 167 -8.75 -1.88 -7.02
C ARG A 167 -7.51 -1.38 -7.71
N LEU A 168 -7.24 -1.95 -8.88
CA LEU A 168 -6.13 -1.60 -9.73
C LEU A 168 -6.64 -1.38 -11.15
N ALA A 169 -6.47 -0.16 -11.67
CA ALA A 169 -6.77 0.17 -13.05
C ALA A 169 -5.45 0.35 -13.83
N MET A 170 -5.36 -0.31 -14.98
CA MET A 170 -4.21 -0.30 -15.90
C MET A 170 -4.47 0.65 -17.09
N GLY A 171 -4.93 1.87 -16.78
CA GLY A 171 -5.39 2.86 -17.75
C GLY A 171 -4.39 3.20 -18.86
N ARG A 172 -3.09 3.28 -18.55
CA ARG A 172 -2.05 3.66 -19.53
C ARG A 172 -1.86 2.63 -20.63
N PHE A 173 -2.29 1.40 -20.36
CA PHE A 173 -2.10 0.27 -21.26
C PHE A 173 -3.31 -0.01 -22.14
N ALA A 174 -4.40 0.76 -22.01
CA ALA A 174 -5.56 0.63 -22.90
C ALA A 174 -5.33 1.37 -24.23
N ALA A 175 -6.15 1.07 -25.24
CA ALA A 175 -6.12 1.80 -26.52
C ALA A 175 -6.42 3.31 -26.38
N GLN A 176 -7.14 3.69 -25.32
CA GLN A 176 -7.32 5.08 -24.90
C GLN A 176 -6.62 5.26 -23.56
N PRO A 177 -5.37 5.76 -23.54
CA PRO A 177 -4.58 5.84 -22.33
C PRO A 177 -5.21 6.78 -21.31
N THR A 178 -5.42 6.27 -20.09
CA THR A 178 -5.76 7.06 -18.90
C THR A 178 -4.71 6.83 -17.81
N ASN A 179 -4.85 7.50 -16.67
CA ASN A 179 -3.95 7.22 -15.55
C ASN A 179 -4.18 5.81 -15.01
N ASN A 180 -3.08 5.17 -14.65
CA ASN A 180 -3.08 3.96 -13.85
C ASN A 180 -3.44 4.34 -12.42
N LEU A 181 -4.47 3.70 -11.86
CA LEU A 181 -4.98 4.02 -10.53
C LEU A 181 -4.86 2.81 -9.62
N ILE A 182 -4.64 3.10 -8.35
CA ILE A 182 -4.66 2.13 -7.26
C ILE A 182 -5.55 2.68 -6.15
N HIS A 183 -6.50 1.88 -5.71
CA HIS A 183 -7.33 2.15 -4.54
C HIS A 183 -7.16 1.00 -3.56
N PHE A 184 -7.06 1.32 -2.28
CA PHE A 184 -6.97 0.34 -1.24
C PHE A 184 -7.65 0.86 0.02
N ALA A 185 -8.43 -0.01 0.66
CA ALA A 185 -9.00 0.21 1.97
C ALA A 185 -8.93 -1.10 2.77
N TRP A 186 -8.53 -1.01 4.03
CA TRP A 186 -8.58 -2.10 5.00
C TRP A 186 -9.06 -1.56 6.34
N ARG A 187 -10.15 -2.10 6.88
CA ARG A 187 -10.73 -1.73 8.18
C ARG A 187 -10.46 -2.76 9.26
N GLY A 188 -10.29 -2.29 10.49
CA GLY A 188 -10.23 -3.12 11.68
C GLY A 188 -8.97 -3.98 11.80
N LEU A 189 -7.85 -3.56 11.20
CA LEU A 189 -6.57 -4.28 11.36
C LEU A 189 -6.14 -4.20 12.83
N PRO A 190 -5.93 -5.33 13.53
CA PRO A 190 -5.41 -5.26 14.90
C PRO A 190 -4.04 -4.58 14.92
N THR A 191 -3.91 -3.48 15.68
CA THR A 191 -2.67 -2.67 15.75
C THR A 191 -1.47 -3.55 16.09
N ASP A 192 -1.64 -4.49 17.02
CA ASP A 192 -0.58 -5.38 17.49
C ASP A 192 -0.05 -6.33 16.40
N ARG A 193 -0.84 -6.60 15.34
CA ARG A 193 -0.36 -7.41 14.19
C ARG A 193 0.61 -6.64 13.31
N ILE A 194 0.46 -5.32 13.22
CA ILE A 194 1.27 -4.46 12.33
C ILE A 194 2.40 -3.79 13.11
N ALA A 195 2.08 -3.19 14.25
CA ALA A 195 3.00 -2.40 15.08
C ALA A 195 3.60 -3.19 16.25
N GLY A 196 3.21 -4.45 16.46
CA GLY A 196 3.68 -5.25 17.60
C GLY A 196 5.19 -5.47 17.65
N ASP A 197 5.88 -5.36 16.52
CA ASP A 197 7.34 -5.46 16.46
C ASP A 197 8.05 -4.11 16.24
N LEU A 198 7.28 -3.03 16.07
CA LEU A 198 7.82 -1.68 15.97
C LEU A 198 8.39 -1.28 17.32
N LYS A 199 9.69 -0.97 17.37
CA LYS A 199 10.37 -0.48 18.56
C LYS A 199 10.98 0.90 18.31
N ILE A 200 10.55 1.90 19.06
CA ILE A 200 11.14 3.24 19.05
C ILE A 200 11.73 3.47 20.43
N GLY A 201 13.04 3.71 20.51
CA GLY A 201 13.73 3.85 21.81
C GLY A 201 13.65 2.58 22.69
N GLY A 202 13.48 1.39 22.08
CA GLY A 202 13.34 0.13 22.80
C GLY A 202 11.93 -0.18 23.32
N GLN A 203 10.97 0.73 23.18
CA GLN A 203 9.58 0.55 23.57
C GLN A 203 8.67 0.36 22.36
N ARG A 204 7.54 -0.34 22.56
CA ARG A 204 6.48 -0.45 21.57
C ARG A 204 5.65 0.83 21.58
N PRO A 205 5.69 1.64 20.51
CA PRO A 205 5.04 2.94 20.52
C PRO A 205 3.52 2.84 20.43
N LEU A 206 2.98 1.75 19.88
CA LEU A 206 1.54 1.53 19.71
C LEU A 206 1.18 0.15 20.26
N GLN A 207 0.13 0.10 21.07
CA GLN A 207 -0.40 -1.15 21.63
C GLN A 207 -1.93 -1.13 21.65
N GLY A 208 -2.54 -2.29 21.40
CA GLY A 208 -4.00 -2.45 21.43
C GLY A 208 -4.75 -1.70 20.32
N GLY A 209 -6.07 -1.84 20.32
CA GLY A 209 -6.94 -1.17 19.35
C GLY A 209 -6.86 -1.70 17.92
N THR A 210 -7.35 -0.91 16.97
CA THR A 210 -7.36 -1.25 15.54
C THR A 210 -6.89 -0.09 14.67
N ILE A 211 -6.46 -0.42 13.44
CA ILE A 211 -6.05 0.53 12.40
C ILE A 211 -6.95 0.34 11.18
N ASP A 212 -7.47 1.44 10.68
CA ASP A 212 -8.10 1.54 9.37
C ASP A 212 -7.11 2.19 8.41
N LEU A 213 -6.81 1.51 7.32
CA LEU A 213 -5.93 1.98 6.24
C LEU A 213 -6.79 2.33 5.03
N SER A 214 -6.59 3.50 4.44
CA SER A 214 -7.23 3.81 3.16
C SER A 214 -6.38 4.75 2.31
N GLY A 215 -6.40 4.58 1.00
CA GLY A 215 -5.61 5.40 0.10
C GLY A 215 -6.05 5.26 -1.34
N THR A 216 -5.84 6.32 -2.11
CA THR A 216 -6.01 6.32 -3.57
C THR A 216 -4.82 7.02 -4.17
N GLY A 217 -4.17 6.36 -5.13
CA GLY A 217 -2.97 6.89 -5.75
C GLY A 217 -2.83 6.45 -7.18
N GLN A 218 -1.64 6.68 -7.71
CA GLN A 218 -1.26 6.39 -9.08
C GLN A 218 -0.03 5.49 -9.09
N TRP A 219 0.14 4.78 -10.19
CA TRP A 219 1.33 3.98 -10.43
C TRP A 219 1.71 4.07 -11.89
N GLY A 220 2.96 3.81 -12.23
CA GLY A 220 3.41 3.94 -13.60
C GLY A 220 4.76 3.31 -13.80
N ARG A 221 5.20 3.20 -15.05
CA ARG A 221 6.57 2.80 -15.34
C ARG A 221 7.44 4.06 -15.35
N GLY A 222 8.43 4.11 -14.46
CA GLY A 222 9.50 5.10 -14.40
C GLY A 222 10.86 4.47 -14.70
N PRO A 223 11.97 5.23 -14.54
CA PRO A 223 13.32 4.77 -14.87
C PRO A 223 13.76 3.52 -14.09
N ALA A 224 13.27 3.36 -12.85
CA ALA A 224 13.59 2.24 -11.97
C ALA A 224 12.60 1.07 -12.06
N GLY A 225 11.68 1.07 -13.05
CA GLY A 225 10.63 0.06 -13.20
C GLY A 225 9.26 0.60 -12.81
N ILE A 226 8.41 -0.22 -12.19
CA ILE A 226 7.09 0.26 -11.71
C ILE A 226 7.29 1.12 -10.46
N GLU A 227 6.84 2.36 -10.54
CA GLU A 227 6.83 3.34 -9.46
C GLU A 227 5.40 3.60 -9.01
N ILE A 228 5.25 3.95 -7.73
CA ILE A 228 3.98 4.31 -7.11
C ILE A 228 4.07 5.72 -6.53
N ASP A 229 2.92 6.38 -6.52
CA ASP A 229 2.62 7.56 -5.71
C ASP A 229 1.28 7.31 -5.03
N PHE A 230 1.34 6.92 -3.76
CA PHE A 230 0.22 6.39 -3.02
C PHE A 230 0.10 7.05 -1.65
N PRO A 231 -0.71 8.13 -1.54
CA PRO A 231 -1.07 8.69 -0.26
C PRO A 231 -2.00 7.72 0.47
N LEU A 232 -1.55 7.30 1.64
CA LEU A 232 -2.23 6.40 2.55
C LEU A 232 -2.59 7.14 3.83
N GLN A 233 -3.80 6.95 4.32
CA GLN A 233 -4.27 7.42 5.60
C GLN A 233 -4.41 6.23 6.54
N ALA A 234 -3.80 6.32 7.72
CA ALA A 234 -3.96 5.35 8.79
C ALA A 234 -4.74 5.99 9.95
N THR A 235 -5.96 5.51 10.21
CA THR A 235 -6.77 5.92 11.35
C THR A 235 -6.67 4.87 12.44
N LEU A 236 -6.06 5.24 13.56
CA LEU A 236 -5.89 4.40 14.73
C LEU A 236 -7.07 4.61 15.69
N HIS A 237 -7.66 3.52 16.18
CA HIS A 237 -8.81 3.52 17.08
C HIS A 237 -8.47 2.80 18.38
N ASN A 238 -8.74 3.46 19.52
CA ASN A 238 -8.56 2.91 20.86
C ASN A 238 -7.15 2.35 21.11
N VAL A 239 -6.11 3.11 20.74
CA VAL A 239 -4.71 2.69 20.83
C VAL A 239 -4.01 3.35 22.01
N ASP A 240 -3.10 2.62 22.65
CA ASP A 240 -2.20 3.17 23.65
C ASP A 240 -0.90 3.62 22.97
N LEU A 241 -0.68 4.93 22.92
CA LEU A 241 0.52 5.56 22.36
C LEU A 241 1.56 5.78 23.46
N THR A 242 2.74 5.18 23.31
CA THR A 242 3.90 5.40 24.19
C THR A 242 4.97 6.19 23.45
N LEU A 243 5.28 7.39 23.95
CA LEU A 243 6.37 8.21 23.42
C LEU A 243 7.68 7.93 24.21
N PRO A 244 8.86 8.08 23.61
CA PRO A 244 10.14 7.70 24.23
C PRO A 244 10.46 8.35 25.59
N THR A 245 9.79 9.45 25.94
CA THR A 245 10.02 10.23 27.15
C THR A 245 8.77 10.45 28.00
N GLY A 246 7.69 9.67 27.78
CA GLY A 246 6.40 9.91 28.43
C GLY A 246 5.64 8.64 28.78
N ASP A 247 4.58 8.82 29.57
CA ASP A 247 3.65 7.75 29.94
C ASP A 247 2.74 7.35 28.77
N ALA A 248 2.29 6.10 28.79
CA ALA A 248 1.34 5.58 27.82
C ALA A 248 0.05 6.41 27.84
N THR A 249 -0.31 6.94 26.68
CA THR A 249 -1.47 7.80 26.48
C THR A 249 -2.48 7.06 25.62
N LYS A 250 -3.65 6.76 26.19
CA LYS A 250 -4.76 6.21 25.43
C LYS A 250 -5.33 7.25 24.47
N LEU A 251 -5.50 6.85 23.22
CA LEU A 251 -6.07 7.63 22.13
C LEU A 251 -7.31 6.92 21.60
N ASP A 252 -8.45 7.60 21.66
CA ASP A 252 -9.71 7.06 21.13
C ASP A 252 -9.67 7.01 19.60
N GLU A 253 -9.15 8.06 18.97
CA GLU A 253 -8.97 8.18 17.52
C GLU A 253 -7.75 9.03 17.19
N PHE A 254 -6.93 8.58 16.25
CA PHE A 254 -5.76 9.32 15.77
C PHE A 254 -5.53 9.06 14.28
N VAL A 255 -5.43 10.12 13.48
CA VAL A 255 -5.30 10.04 12.03
C VAL A 255 -3.87 10.39 11.63
N LEU A 256 -3.18 9.45 10.98
CA LEU A 256 -1.82 9.61 10.48
C LEU A 256 -1.78 9.57 8.94
N PRO A 257 -1.42 10.68 8.29
CA PRO A 257 -1.12 10.67 6.86
C PRO A 257 0.25 10.06 6.59
N ILE A 258 0.32 9.11 5.65
CA ILE A 258 1.52 8.37 5.24
C ILE A 258 1.62 8.44 3.71
N GLY A 259 2.70 9.00 3.18
CA GLY A 259 3.01 8.93 1.76
C GLY A 259 3.83 7.69 1.42
N LEU A 260 3.39 6.88 0.47
CA LEU A 260 4.20 5.81 -0.12
C LEU A 260 4.60 6.21 -1.55
N SER A 261 5.90 6.34 -1.82
CA SER A 261 6.38 6.77 -3.15
C SER A 261 7.63 6.05 -3.63
N GLY A 262 7.86 6.03 -4.95
CA GLY A 262 9.05 5.45 -5.57
C GLY A 262 8.82 4.02 -6.08
N PRO A 263 9.88 3.23 -6.32
CA PRO A 263 9.75 1.89 -6.89
C PRO A 263 8.86 0.97 -6.05
N LEU A 264 7.96 0.21 -6.69
CA LEU A 264 6.99 -0.65 -6.01
C LEU A 264 7.65 -1.73 -5.14
N ASP A 265 8.83 -2.22 -5.54
CA ASP A 265 9.61 -3.19 -4.77
C ASP A 265 10.40 -2.57 -3.62
N ARG A 266 10.54 -1.24 -3.60
CA ARG A 266 11.25 -0.47 -2.56
C ARG A 266 10.58 0.89 -2.32
N PRO A 267 9.31 0.92 -1.87
CA PRO A 267 8.62 2.17 -1.67
C PRO A 267 9.24 2.91 -0.47
N ARG A 268 9.40 4.22 -0.63
CA ARG A 268 9.79 5.13 0.44
C ARG A 268 8.55 5.51 1.24
N VAL A 269 8.68 5.44 2.56
CA VAL A 269 7.65 5.88 3.50
C VAL A 269 7.96 7.31 3.92
N GLN A 270 7.05 8.22 3.66
CA GLN A 270 7.12 9.61 4.11
C GLN A 270 6.02 9.84 5.13
N VAL A 271 6.39 10.35 6.29
CA VAL A 271 5.45 10.87 7.28
C VAL A 271 5.56 12.38 7.24
N ASP A 272 4.47 13.07 6.98
CA ASP A 272 4.45 14.54 6.98
C ASP A 272 4.61 15.03 8.43
N ASP A 273 5.77 15.59 8.78
CA ASP A 273 6.05 16.11 10.13
C ASP A 273 5.04 17.18 10.57
N SER A 274 4.53 17.97 9.62
CA SER A 274 3.52 19.00 9.88
C SER A 274 2.14 18.36 10.12
N GLY A 275 1.80 17.36 9.31
CA GLY A 275 0.60 16.54 9.47
C GLY A 275 0.60 15.75 10.78
N LEU A 276 1.73 15.17 11.16
CA LEU A 276 1.94 14.48 12.44
C LEU A 276 1.77 15.44 13.62
N SER A 277 2.39 16.62 13.56
CA SER A 277 2.27 17.65 14.61
C SER A 277 0.82 18.12 14.79
N GLN A 278 0.10 18.34 13.69
CA GLN A 278 -1.31 18.71 13.71
C GLN A 278 -2.20 17.57 14.24
N ALA A 279 -1.93 16.33 13.84
CA ALA A 279 -2.64 15.16 14.33
C ALA A 279 -2.45 14.97 15.85
N LEU A 280 -1.22 15.16 16.36
CA LEU A 280 -0.93 15.12 17.79
C LEU A 280 -1.65 16.24 18.56
N LEU A 281 -1.68 17.46 18.01
CA LEU A 281 -2.42 18.58 18.60
C LEU A 281 -3.93 18.31 18.61
N ALA A 282 -4.49 17.73 17.54
CA ALA A 282 -5.90 17.38 17.46
C ALA A 282 -6.26 16.30 18.49
N ALA A 283 -5.46 15.24 18.58
CA ALA A 283 -5.63 14.17 19.55
C ALA A 283 -5.53 14.69 21.00
N GLY A 284 -4.58 15.59 21.29
CA GLY A 284 -4.45 16.24 22.59
C GLY A 284 -5.68 17.09 22.96
N LYS A 285 -6.23 17.85 22.00
CA LYS A 285 -7.47 18.62 22.20
C LYS A 285 -8.68 17.72 22.44
N GLN A 286 -8.82 16.63 21.68
CA GLN A 286 -9.91 15.68 21.83
C GLN A 286 -9.85 14.99 23.20
N ARG A 287 -8.65 14.59 23.66
CA ARG A 287 -8.46 14.07 25.02
C ARG A 287 -8.85 15.09 26.09
N ALA A 288 -8.39 16.34 25.97
CA ALA A 288 -8.73 17.38 26.93
C ALA A 288 -10.25 17.62 26.99
N LEU A 289 -10.94 17.53 25.84
CA LEU A 289 -12.40 17.61 25.77
C LEU A 289 -13.06 16.39 26.42
N SER A 290 -12.60 15.17 26.14
CA SER A 290 -13.13 13.94 26.74
C SER A 290 -12.90 13.90 28.26
N GLU A 291 -11.73 14.30 28.75
CA GLU A 291 -11.45 14.41 30.19
C GLU A 291 -12.32 15.49 30.86
N ALA A 292 -12.52 16.63 30.20
CA ALA A 292 -13.40 17.68 30.70
C ALA A 292 -14.87 17.22 30.72
N GLN A 293 -15.34 16.45 29.72
CA GLN A 293 -16.68 15.89 29.68
C GLN A 293 -16.88 14.78 30.71
N ASN A 294 -15.88 13.90 30.90
CA ASN A 294 -15.93 12.85 31.91
C ASN A 294 -15.92 13.44 33.32
N ARG A 295 -15.07 14.44 33.59
CA ARG A 295 -15.08 15.17 34.87
C ARG A 295 -16.33 16.03 35.03
N ALA A 296 -16.88 16.60 33.96
CA ALA A 296 -18.16 17.31 34.02
C ALA A 296 -19.31 16.34 34.31
N GLY A 297 -19.29 15.11 33.78
CA GLY A 297 -20.22 14.04 34.13
C GLY A 297 -20.09 13.59 35.59
N GLU A 298 -18.86 13.46 36.09
CA GLU A 298 -18.59 13.14 37.52
C GLU A 298 -18.94 14.30 38.47
N LEU A 299 -18.82 15.55 38.04
CA LEU A 299 -19.16 16.76 38.82
C LEU A 299 -20.64 17.17 38.66
N LEU A 300 -21.36 16.67 37.65
CA LEU A 300 -22.81 16.83 37.55
C LEU A 300 -23.56 15.88 38.51
N ASP A 301 -22.90 14.82 38.99
CA ASP A 301 -23.40 13.95 40.08
C ASP A 301 -23.00 14.44 41.49
N LYS A 302 -22.19 15.50 41.58
CA LYS A 302 -21.85 16.21 42.83
C LYS A 302 -21.88 17.72 42.62
N GLU A 303 -23.10 18.25 42.70
CA GLU A 303 -23.48 19.58 43.16
C GLU A 303 -22.53 20.78 42.88
N VAL A 304 -23.10 21.75 42.15
CA VAL A 304 -22.84 23.20 42.12
C VAL A 304 -21.88 23.73 41.05
N GLY A 305 -22.49 24.08 39.90
CA GLY A 305 -21.90 24.78 38.75
C GLY A 305 -21.59 26.27 38.95
N GLY A 306 -20.83 26.65 39.97
CA GLY A 306 -20.49 28.05 40.25
C GLY A 306 -19.02 28.45 40.11
N GLN A 307 -18.07 27.52 40.27
CA GLN A 307 -16.65 27.87 40.50
C GLN A 307 -15.68 27.60 39.33
N LEU A 308 -16.12 26.89 38.29
CA LEU A 308 -15.23 26.45 37.19
C LEU A 308 -14.86 27.56 36.19
N GLY A 309 -15.61 28.67 36.15
CA GLY A 309 -15.37 29.78 35.22
C GLY A 309 -14.12 30.61 35.50
N GLU A 310 -13.69 30.72 36.77
CA GLU A 310 -12.51 31.50 37.15
C GLU A 310 -11.22 30.67 37.18
N GLN A 311 -11.28 29.41 37.62
CA GLN A 311 -10.08 28.56 37.69
C GLN A 311 -9.55 28.14 36.30
N GLY A 312 -10.43 27.99 35.30
CA GLY A 312 -10.02 27.70 33.91
C GLY A 312 -9.26 28.84 33.23
N LYS A 313 -9.55 30.11 33.59
CA LYS A 313 -8.82 31.27 33.07
C LYS A 313 -7.42 31.43 33.67
N GLY A 314 -7.24 31.02 34.94
CA GLY A 314 -5.93 31.07 35.61
C GLY A 314 -4.90 30.08 35.04
N LEU A 315 -5.34 28.89 34.64
CA LEU A 315 -4.47 27.86 34.07
C LEU A 315 -4.00 28.20 32.65
N LEU A 316 -4.86 28.83 31.84
CA LEU A 316 -4.51 29.26 30.48
C LEU A 316 -3.50 30.43 30.46
N ASN A 317 -3.58 31.36 31.43
CA ASN A 317 -2.62 32.46 31.52
C ASN A 317 -1.21 32.01 31.94
N ASN A 318 -1.10 30.97 32.78
CA ASN A 318 0.19 30.39 33.15
C ASN A 318 0.82 29.53 32.05
N LEU A 319 0.01 28.96 31.16
CA LEU A 319 0.51 28.16 30.03
C LEU A 319 0.93 29.02 28.82
N LEU A 320 0.37 30.24 28.67
CA LEU A 320 0.61 31.13 27.52
C LEU A 320 1.51 32.35 27.85
N GLY A 321 1.80 32.61 29.13
CA GLY A 321 2.62 33.73 29.58
C GLY A 321 4.09 33.35 29.77
N GLY A 322 4.91 33.54 28.73
CA GLY A 322 6.36 33.42 28.81
C GLY A 322 6.96 34.32 29.90
N GLN A 323 7.75 33.73 30.79
CA GLN A 323 8.52 34.44 31.82
C GLN A 323 9.43 35.49 31.17
N LYS A 324 9.04 36.76 31.18
CA LYS A 324 9.99 37.87 31.17
C LYS A 324 10.55 38.01 32.59
N LYS A 325 11.80 37.60 32.80
CA LYS A 325 12.59 38.04 33.96
C LYS A 325 13.02 39.50 33.77
N PRO A 326 12.82 40.39 34.75
CA PRO A 326 13.64 41.58 34.89
C PRO A 326 14.73 41.37 35.95
N ARG A 327 15.91 41.89 35.59
CA ARG A 327 17.15 42.15 36.36
C ARG A 327 18.03 40.96 36.70
#